data_AF-A0A4Q3VLR3-F1
#
_entry.id   AF-A0A4Q3VLR3-F1
#
_cell.length_a   1.000
_cell.length_b   1.000
_cell.length_c   1.000
_cell.angle_alpha   90.00
_cell.angle_beta   90.00
_cell.angle_gamma   90.00
#
_symmetry.space_group_name_H-M   'P 1'
#
loop_
_entity.id
_entity.type
_entity.pdbx_description
1 polymer ?
#
loop_
_entity_poly.entity_id
_entity_poly.type
_entity_poly.pdbx_seq_one_letter_code
_entity_poly.pdbx_strand_id
1 'polypeptide(L)'
;EDEKEIPKILAKVEEDPSLYVLKPQREGGANNYFGQEIIDKFKNLSHEDLSTYILMEKIDPSPHIGFLVKNKNMVVSPCTSEYGIYGYILSDPEKMIIVAR
;
A
#
# COMPACT_ATOMS: atom_id res chain seq x y z
N GLU A 1 9.16 -21.03 -9.71
CA GLU A 1 9.80 -19.96 -10.49
C GLU A 1 10.07 -18.73 -9.61
N ASP A 2 9.15 -18.40 -8.71
CA ASP A 2 9.26 -17.29 -7.76
C ASP A 2 10.51 -17.30 -6.86
N GLU A 3 10.97 -18.47 -6.40
CA GLU A 3 12.18 -18.58 -5.55
C GLU A 3 13.46 -17.98 -6.17
N LYS A 4 13.56 -17.96 -7.51
CA LYS A 4 14.71 -17.37 -8.21
C LYS A 4 14.59 -15.86 -8.42
N GLU A 5 13.37 -15.33 -8.36
CA GLU A 5 13.07 -13.91 -8.59
C GLU A 5 13.01 -13.12 -7.28
N ILE A 6 12.61 -13.74 -6.17
CA ILE A 6 12.58 -13.11 -4.84
C ILE A 6 13.92 -12.43 -4.49
N PRO A 7 15.09 -13.09 -4.62
CA PRO A 7 16.37 -12.44 -4.32
C PRO A 7 16.65 -11.21 -5.18
N LYS A 8 16.22 -11.22 -6.45
CA LYS A 8 16.41 -10.08 -7.36
C LYS A 8 15.49 -8.92 -7.00
N ILE A 9 14.25 -9.20 -6.62
CA ILE A 9 13.30 -8.20 -6.16
C ILE A 9 13.82 -7.58 -4.87
N LEU A 10 14.30 -8.39 -3.92
CA LEU A 10 14.88 -7.88 -2.68
C LEU A 10 16.09 -6.98 -2.92
N ALA A 11 17.01 -7.38 -3.82
CA ALA A 11 18.15 -6.53 -4.17
C ALA A 11 17.69 -5.15 -4.71
N LYS A 12 16.64 -5.10 -5.54
CA LYS A 12 16.06 -3.83 -6.02
C LYS A 12 15.41 -3.00 -4.91
N VAL A 13 14.77 -3.64 -3.94
CA VAL A 13 14.19 -2.94 -2.78
C VAL A 13 15.30 -2.43 -1.86
N GLU A 14 16.42 -3.14 -1.73
CA GLU A 14 17.58 -2.70 -0.95
C GLU A 14 18.31 -1.49 -1.57
N GLU A 15 18.28 -1.35 -2.90
CA GLU A 15 18.83 -0.17 -3.59
C GLU A 15 18.10 1.12 -3.20
N ASP A 16 16.76 1.09 -3.20
CA ASP A 16 15.94 2.21 -2.74
C ASP A 16 14.59 1.74 -2.17
N PRO A 17 14.51 1.48 -0.85
CA PRO A 17 13.30 0.97 -0.23
C PRO A 17 12.21 2.06 -0.11
N SER A 18 12.53 3.32 -0.41
CA SER A 18 11.55 4.41 -0.38
C SER A 18 10.56 4.33 -1.53
N LEU A 19 10.91 3.62 -2.61
CA LEU A 19 10.09 3.39 -3.81
C LEU A 19 9.04 2.30 -3.64
N TYR A 20 8.99 1.62 -2.50
CA TYR A 20 8.13 0.46 -2.30
C TYR A 20 7.29 0.57 -1.02
N VAL A 21 6.20 -0.18 -1.00
CA VAL A 21 5.40 -0.46 0.19
C VAL A 21 5.11 -1.96 0.24
N LEU A 22 5.41 -2.58 1.38
CA LEU A 22 5.08 -3.98 1.64
C LEU A 22 3.76 -4.04 2.40
N LYS A 23 2.78 -4.77 1.85
CA LYS A 23 1.41 -4.85 2.38
C LYS A 23 1.07 -6.28 2.78
N PRO A 24 0.69 -6.56 4.04
CA PRO A 24 0.07 -7.83 4.39
C PRO A 24 -1.36 -7.91 3.82
N GLN A 25 -1.93 -9.11 3.75
CA GLN A 25 -3.34 -9.33 3.42
C GLN A 25 -4.29 -8.89 4.56
N ARG A 26 -4.33 -7.58 4.86
CA ARG A 26 -5.21 -6.98 5.89
C ARG A 26 -5.84 -5.67 5.40
N GLU A 27 -7.02 -5.38 5.91
CA GLU A 27 -7.75 -4.13 5.68
C GLU A 27 -7.65 -3.19 6.90
N GLY A 28 -8.13 -1.95 6.75
CA GLY A 28 -8.29 -1.00 7.88
C GLY A 28 -7.09 -0.10 8.18
N GLY A 29 -6.14 0.04 7.25
CA GLY A 29 -4.97 0.92 7.42
C GLY A 29 -3.95 0.42 8.46
N ALA A 30 -2.82 1.14 8.59
CA ALA A 30 -1.78 0.92 9.61
C ALA A 30 -1.05 -0.45 9.62
N ASN A 31 -1.20 -1.28 8.59
CA ASN A 31 -0.51 -2.58 8.49
C ASN A 31 0.68 -2.61 7.50
N ASN A 32 0.89 -1.52 6.76
CA ASN A 32 1.93 -1.46 5.72
C ASN A 32 3.31 -1.18 6.32
N TYR A 33 4.35 -1.71 5.67
CA TYR A 33 5.75 -1.46 6.01
C TYR A 33 6.41 -0.58 4.95
N PHE A 34 7.28 0.33 5.37
CA PHE A 34 7.93 1.31 4.51
C PHE A 34 9.44 1.40 4.76
N GLY A 35 10.21 1.74 3.74
CA GLY A 35 11.64 1.99 3.88
C GLY A 35 12.37 0.79 4.52
N GLN A 36 13.17 1.05 5.54
CA GLN A 36 13.97 0.03 6.21
C GLN A 36 13.12 -1.09 6.83
N GLU A 37 11.88 -0.80 7.25
CA GLU A 37 10.99 -1.81 7.83
C GLU A 37 10.67 -2.94 6.84
N ILE A 38 10.69 -2.64 5.53
CA ILE A 38 10.50 -3.64 4.48
C ILE A 38 11.64 -4.67 4.53
N ILE A 39 12.88 -4.20 4.56
CA ILE A 39 14.09 -5.04 4.59
C ILE A 39 14.14 -5.88 5.86
N ASP A 40 13.86 -5.24 7.00
CA ASP A 40 13.85 -5.93 8.30
C ASP A 40 12.76 -7.00 8.34
N LYS A 41 11.62 -6.76 7.67
CA LYS A 41 10.56 -7.75 7.58
C LYS A 41 10.99 -8.94 6.73
N PHE A 42 11.54 -8.71 5.54
CA PHE A 42 12.00 -9.78 4.65
C PHE A 42 13.07 -10.68 5.28
N LYS A 43 13.99 -10.13 6.07
CA LYS A 43 15.02 -10.93 6.79
C LYS A 43 14.45 -11.93 7.79
N ASN A 44 13.24 -11.66 8.30
CA ASN A 44 12.62 -12.42 9.37
C ASN A 44 11.42 -13.27 8.90
N LEU A 45 11.08 -13.23 7.61
CA LEU A 45 9.96 -14.00 7.06
C LEU A 45 10.41 -15.36 6.54
N SER A 46 9.65 -16.40 6.85
CA SER A 46 9.79 -17.69 6.18
C SER A 46 9.25 -17.63 4.75
N HIS A 47 9.61 -18.61 3.92
CA HIS A 47 9.07 -18.70 2.56
C HIS A 47 7.54 -18.83 2.54
N GLU A 48 6.94 -19.54 3.50
CA GLU A 48 5.49 -19.64 3.62
C GLU A 48 4.86 -18.29 3.97
N ASP A 49 5.46 -17.55 4.91
CA ASP A 49 4.93 -16.26 5.34
C ASP A 49 5.00 -15.19 4.25
N LEU A 50 5.98 -15.26 3.34
CA LEU A 50 6.12 -14.32 2.21
C LEU A 50 4.87 -14.29 1.33
N SER A 51 4.18 -15.41 1.18
CA SER A 51 2.95 -15.51 0.39
C SER A 51 1.80 -14.64 0.93
N THR A 52 1.89 -14.21 2.19
CA THR A 52 0.89 -13.36 2.86
C THR A 52 1.12 -11.87 2.62
N TYR A 53 2.12 -11.51 1.80
CA TYR A 53 2.46 -10.14 1.49
C TYR A 53 2.42 -9.86 -0.01
N ILE A 54 2.17 -8.60 -0.35
CA ILE A 54 2.42 -8.05 -1.68
C ILE A 54 3.41 -6.90 -1.56
N LEU A 55 4.38 -6.87 -2.46
CA LEU A 55 5.25 -5.71 -2.66
C LEU A 55 4.65 -4.86 -3.77
N MET A 56 4.46 -3.58 -3.50
CA MET A 56 3.88 -2.63 -4.44
C MET A 56 4.82 -1.44 -4.60
N GLU A 57 4.95 -0.94 -5.82
CA GLU A 57 5.58 0.35 -6.08
C GLU A 57 4.79 1.47 -5.37
N LYS A 58 5.48 2.31 -4.62
CA LYS A 58 4.88 3.40 -3.88
C LYS A 58 4.57 4.54 -4.85
N ILE A 59 3.31 4.96 -4.88
CA ILE A 59 2.90 6.18 -5.59
C ILE A 59 3.44 7.38 -4.83
N ASP A 60 4.20 8.24 -5.50
CA ASP A 60 4.83 9.45 -4.91
C ASP A 60 4.22 10.74 -5.50
N PRO A 61 3.04 11.19 -5.02
CA PRO A 61 2.41 12.39 -5.52
C PRO A 61 3.08 13.66 -4.96
N SER A 62 3.12 14.73 -5.76
CA SER A 62 3.63 16.02 -5.29
C SER A 62 2.80 16.55 -4.13
N PRO A 63 3.43 16.88 -2.98
CA PRO A 63 2.70 17.36 -1.83
C PRO A 63 2.17 18.79 -2.06
N HIS A 64 1.03 19.10 -1.44
CA HIS A 64 0.44 20.43 -1.40
C HIS A 64 0.37 20.94 0.03
N ILE A 65 0.26 22.26 0.22
CA ILE A 65 0.10 22.84 1.56
C ILE A 65 -1.33 22.60 2.05
N GLY A 66 -1.46 21.86 3.14
CA GLY A 66 -2.73 21.58 3.81
C GLY A 66 -2.86 22.29 5.17
N PHE A 67 -4.08 22.63 5.54
CA PHE A 67 -4.45 23.17 6.84
C PHE A 67 -5.15 22.07 7.64
N LEU A 68 -4.41 21.38 8.51
CA LEU A 68 -4.91 20.25 9.30
C LEU A 68 -5.53 20.78 10.60
N VAL A 69 -6.83 20.61 10.77
CA VAL A 69 -7.57 21.06 11.96
C VAL A 69 -8.03 19.84 12.77
N LYS A 70 -7.56 19.73 14.02
CA LYS A 70 -7.97 18.67 14.95
C LYS A 70 -8.07 19.24 16.37
N ASN A 71 -9.19 18.98 17.06
CA ASN A 71 -9.42 19.41 18.44
C ASN A 71 -9.12 20.91 18.68
N LYS A 72 -9.59 21.79 17.79
CA LYS A 72 -9.37 23.25 17.80
C LYS A 72 -7.90 23.70 17.60
N ASN A 73 -6.99 22.78 17.25
CA ASN A 73 -5.63 23.11 16.86
C ASN A 73 -5.49 23.05 15.34
N MET A 74 -4.77 24.02 14.77
CA MET A 74 -4.46 24.07 13.34
C MET A 74 -2.95 23.87 13.13
N VAL A 75 -2.60 23.02 12.17
CA VAL A 75 -1.23 22.81 11.70
C VAL A 75 -1.18 23.03 10.20
N VAL A 76 -0.24 23.85 9.74
CA VAL A 76 0.05 24.04 8.32
C VAL A 76 1.22 23.13 7.94
N SER A 77 1.02 22.22 7.01
CA SER A 77 2.03 21.21 6.64
C SER A 77 1.91 20.78 5.18
N PRO A 78 2.99 20.35 4.52
CA PRO A 78 2.90 19.52 3.31
C PRO A 78 2.00 18.31 3.57
N CYS A 79 1.09 18.04 2.64
CA CYS A 79 0.09 16.98 2.70
C CYS A 79 -0.01 16.28 1.34
N THR A 80 -0.44 15.02 1.40
CA THR A 80 -0.80 14.21 0.24
C THR A 80 -2.26 13.79 0.39
N SER A 81 -3.02 13.85 -0.70
CA SER A 81 -4.43 13.44 -0.74
C SER A 81 -4.57 12.08 -1.41
N GLU A 82 -5.45 11.26 -0.86
CA GLU A 82 -5.94 10.04 -1.50
C GLU A 82 -7.40 10.26 -1.93
N TYR A 83 -7.71 10.00 -3.20
CA TYR A 83 -9.04 10.23 -3.76
C TYR A 83 -9.80 8.92 -3.93
N GLY A 84 -10.85 8.73 -3.14
CA GLY A 84 -11.72 7.55 -3.21
C GLY A 84 -12.96 7.79 -4.08
N ILE A 85 -13.29 6.82 -4.91
CA ILE A 85 -14.55 6.80 -5.69
C ILE A 85 -15.41 5.66 -5.13
N TYR A 86 -16.60 5.99 -4.64
CA TYR A 86 -17.58 4.99 -4.24
C TYR A 86 -18.19 4.34 -5.49
N GLY A 87 -18.44 3.04 -5.42
CA GLY A 87 -19.10 2.29 -6.48
C GLY A 87 -20.05 1.27 -5.89
N TYR A 88 -21.13 0.97 -6.62
CA TYR A 88 -22.10 -0.06 -6.24
C TYR A 88 -22.33 -1.01 -7.41
N ILE A 89 -22.51 -2.28 -7.06
CA ILE A 89 -22.81 -3.35 -8.00
C ILE A 89 -24.01 -4.10 -7.44
N LEU A 90 -25.07 -4.22 -8.25
CA LEU A 90 -26.14 -5.17 -8.00
C LEU A 90 -25.95 -6.35 -8.95
N SER A 91 -26.04 -7.57 -8.44
CA SER A 91 -25.87 -8.77 -9.26
C SER A 91 -26.87 -9.83 -8.85
N ASP A 92 -27.40 -10.51 -9.84
CA ASP A 92 -28.17 -11.74 -9.74
C ASP A 92 -27.25 -12.87 -10.30
N PRO A 93 -27.16 -14.06 -9.68
CA PRO A 93 -26.35 -15.17 -10.18
C PRO A 93 -26.47 -15.47 -11.68
N GLU A 94 -27.64 -15.20 -12.29
CA GLU A 94 -27.88 -15.40 -13.73
C GLU A 94 -27.76 -14.11 -14.57
N LYS A 95 -27.74 -12.92 -13.94
CA LYS A 95 -27.69 -11.62 -14.62
C LYS A 95 -26.89 -10.59 -13.82
N MET A 96 -25.87 -10.00 -14.45
CA MET A 96 -25.26 -8.77 -13.94
C MET A 96 -26.24 -7.60 -14.07
N ILE A 97 -26.64 -6.98 -12.96
CA ILE A 97 -27.61 -5.87 -12.94
C ILE A 97 -26.90 -4.59 -12.50
N ILE A 98 -26.35 -3.87 -13.47
CA ILE A 98 -25.93 -2.46 -13.38
C ILE A 98 -24.81 -2.17 -12.37
N VAL A 99 -23.66 -1.79 -12.93
CA VAL A 99 -22.62 -1.03 -12.23
C VAL A 99 -22.89 0.44 -12.54
N ALA A 100 -23.12 1.26 -11.51
CA ALA A 100 -23.16 2.70 -11.70
C ALA A 100 -22.15 3.39 -10.77
N ARG A 101 -21.57 4.47 -11.31
CA ARG A 101 -20.63 5.37 -10.64
C ARG A 101 -21.36 6.57 -10.10
#